data_AF-A0A430UMT2-F1
#
_entry.id   AF-A0A430UMT2-F1
#
_cell.length_a   1.000
_cell.length_b   1.000
_cell.length_c   1.000
_cell.angle_alpha   90.00
_cell.angle_beta   90.00
_cell.angle_gamma   90.00
#
_symmetry.space_group_name_H-M   'P 1'
#
loop_
_entity.id
_entity.type
_entity.pdbx_description
1 polymer ?
#
loop_
_entity_poly.entity_id
_entity_poly.type
_entity_poly.pdbx_seq_one_letter_code
_entity_poly.pdbx_strand_id
1 'polypeptide(L)'
;VLDIGLHCGLPMPEGLAGSAGGAWTYEKAWDFMSAHWGVTEAEQRFELHRYLGWPGQAPSYKIGQRVWEQLRASSAAPARDFHRDALALGSLPLSVLEEALR
;
A
#
# COMPACT_ATOMS: atom_id res chain seq x y z
N VAL A 1 5.61 1.07 -3.07
CA VAL A 1 6.90 1.56 -3.63
C VAL A 1 7.99 1.40 -2.59
N LEU A 2 8.03 2.21 -1.54
CA LEU A 2 9.08 2.19 -0.52
C LEU A 2 9.22 0.84 0.21
N ASP A 3 8.17 0.35 0.86
CA ASP A 3 8.24 -0.86 1.72
C ASP A 3 8.73 -2.11 0.98
N ILE A 4 8.04 -2.52 -0.08
CA ILE A 4 8.42 -3.66 -0.93
C ILE A 4 9.77 -3.41 -1.61
N GLY A 5 9.99 -2.20 -2.13
CA GLY A 5 11.22 -1.88 -2.86
C GLY A 5 12.47 -2.03 -1.99
N LEU A 6 12.41 -1.48 -0.78
CA LEU A 6 13.50 -1.51 0.19
C LEU A 6 13.75 -2.94 0.70
N HIS A 7 12.73 -3.63 1.19
CA HIS A 7 12.90 -4.95 1.82
C HIS A 7 13.20 -6.08 0.83
N CYS A 8 12.78 -5.95 -0.42
CA CYS A 8 13.07 -6.94 -1.46
C CYS A 8 14.29 -6.57 -2.33
N GLY A 9 15.01 -5.47 -2.02
CA GLY A 9 16.19 -5.05 -2.77
C GLY A 9 15.91 -4.70 -4.23
N LEU A 10 14.69 -4.24 -4.54
CA LEU A 10 14.33 -3.84 -5.89
C LEU A 10 14.94 -2.47 -6.23
N PRO A 11 15.23 -2.18 -7.51
CA PRO A 11 15.71 -0.86 -7.89
C PRO A 11 14.66 0.21 -7.54
N MET A 12 15.14 1.32 -7.01
CA MET A 12 14.36 2.53 -6.80
C MET A 12 13.88 3.04 -8.16
N PRO A 13 12.59 3.39 -8.30
CA PRO A 13 12.06 3.86 -9.58
C PRO A 13 12.72 5.16 -10.02
N GLU A 14 12.80 5.39 -11.33
CA GLU A 14 13.27 6.65 -11.89
C GLU A 14 12.08 7.55 -12.27
N GLY A 15 12.31 8.86 -12.35
CA GLY A 15 11.29 9.82 -12.81
C GLY A 15 10.23 10.19 -11.78
N LEU A 16 10.38 9.77 -10.51
CA LEU A 16 9.55 10.22 -9.40
C LEU A 16 10.27 11.29 -8.57
N ALA A 17 9.51 12.23 -8.00
CA ALA A 17 10.07 13.22 -7.08
C ALA A 17 10.74 12.53 -5.87
N GLY A 18 11.92 13.02 -5.46
CA GLY A 18 12.70 12.39 -4.40
C GLY A 18 13.28 11.01 -4.76
N SER A 19 13.27 10.63 -6.04
CA SER A 19 13.72 9.32 -6.50
C SER A 19 14.93 9.40 -7.44
N ALA A 20 16.11 9.13 -6.89
CA ALA A 20 17.37 9.21 -7.62
C ALA A 20 17.76 7.93 -8.38
N GLY A 21 16.91 6.90 -8.37
CA GLY A 21 17.20 5.60 -8.97
C GLY A 21 18.23 4.76 -8.18
N GLY A 22 18.61 3.61 -8.72
CA GLY A 22 19.56 2.67 -8.11
C GLY A 22 19.03 1.96 -6.86
N ALA A 23 19.91 1.49 -5.97
CA ALA A 23 19.49 0.77 -4.75
C ALA A 23 18.86 1.71 -3.71
N TRP A 24 17.94 1.18 -2.90
CA TRP A 24 17.38 1.86 -1.74
C TRP A 24 18.42 2.02 -0.62
N THR A 25 18.43 3.19 0.01
CA THR A 25 19.14 3.46 1.27
C THR A 25 18.19 4.18 2.22
N TYR A 26 18.58 4.33 3.48
CA TYR A 26 17.82 5.08 4.46
C TYR A 26 17.58 6.53 3.98
N GLU A 27 18.62 7.17 3.45
CA GLU A 27 18.60 8.55 2.97
C GLU A 27 17.68 8.68 1.75
N LYS A 28 17.77 7.75 0.79
CA LYS A 28 16.87 7.76 -0.38
C LYS A 28 15.41 7.51 -0.01
N ALA A 29 15.16 6.66 1.00
CA ALA A 29 13.82 6.43 1.52
C ALA A 29 13.28 7.70 2.20
N TRP A 30 14.13 8.40 2.95
CA TRP A 30 13.81 9.70 3.55
C TRP A 30 13.46 10.75 2.49
N ASP A 31 14.32 10.94 1.48
CA ASP A 31 14.10 11.93 0.42
C ASP A 31 12.82 11.64 -0.38
N PHE A 32 12.57 10.37 -0.68
CA PHE A 32 11.33 9.93 -1.32
C PHE A 32 10.10 10.28 -0.48
N MET A 33 10.13 10.03 0.83
CA MET A 33 9.04 10.35 1.74
C MET A 33 8.80 11.86 1.85
N SER A 34 9.87 12.65 1.97
CA SER A 34 9.78 14.12 2.06
C SER A 34 9.13 14.74 0.83
N ALA A 35 9.34 14.16 -0.34
CA ALA A 35 8.72 14.63 -1.58
C ALA A 35 7.21 14.33 -1.69
N HIS A 36 6.68 13.43 -0.85
CA HIS A 36 5.33 12.86 -1.06
C HIS A 36 4.34 13.01 0.10
N TRP A 37 4.77 13.13 1.36
CA TRP A 37 3.85 12.92 2.50
C TRP A 37 3.38 14.19 3.21
N GLY A 38 4.01 15.35 3.02
CA GLY A 38 3.50 16.63 3.54
C GLY A 38 3.27 16.67 5.06
N VAL A 39 3.98 15.83 5.82
CA VAL A 39 3.93 15.70 7.28
C VAL A 39 5.12 16.40 7.93
N THR A 40 5.09 16.56 9.25
CA THR A 40 6.24 17.09 9.99
C THR A 40 7.43 16.13 9.93
N GLU A 41 8.65 16.65 10.14
CA GLU A 41 9.87 15.84 10.19
C GLU A 41 9.78 14.71 11.24
N ALA A 42 9.19 15.01 12.41
CA ALA A 42 9.04 14.04 13.49
C ALA A 42 8.13 12.87 13.09
N GLU A 43 7.00 13.16 12.46
CA GLU A 43 6.08 12.15 11.91
C GLU A 43 6.75 11.35 10.79
N GLN A 44 7.47 12.02 9.88
CA GLN A 44 8.19 11.36 8.80
C GLN A 44 9.23 10.37 9.34
N ARG A 45 10.01 10.77 10.35
CA ARG A 45 11.00 9.90 11.00
C ARG A 45 10.35 8.69 11.67
N PHE A 46 9.25 8.93 12.37
CA PHE A 46 8.48 7.86 12.96
C PHE A 46 7.99 6.86 11.90
N GLU A 47 7.38 7.34 10.81
CA GLU A 47 6.88 6.48 9.75
C GLU A 47 8.00 5.73 9.02
N LEU A 48 9.16 6.37 8.75
CA LEU A 48 10.28 5.69 8.12
C LEU A 48 10.78 4.53 8.99
N HIS A 49 10.97 4.77 10.28
CA HIS A 49 11.34 3.71 11.22
C HIS A 49 10.27 2.63 11.32
N ARG A 50 8.99 3.01 11.29
CA ARG A 50 7.88 2.06 11.28
C ARG A 50 7.93 1.15 10.05
N TYR A 51 8.25 1.68 8.88
CA TYR A 51 8.29 0.90 7.65
C TYR A 51 9.50 -0.04 7.68
N LEU A 52 10.66 0.43 8.14
CA LEU A 52 11.88 -0.37 8.30
C LEU A 52 11.75 -1.47 9.38
N GLY A 53 10.99 -1.19 10.45
CA GLY A 53 10.82 -2.11 11.58
C GLY A 53 9.63 -3.06 11.44
N TRP A 54 8.70 -2.79 10.52
CA TRP A 54 7.48 -3.59 10.35
C TRP A 54 7.16 -3.84 8.86
N PRO A 55 7.99 -4.66 8.19
CA PRO A 55 7.88 -4.89 6.75
C PRO A 55 6.52 -5.47 6.36
N GLY A 56 5.95 -4.98 5.25
CA GLY A 56 4.72 -5.49 4.65
C GLY A 56 3.43 -4.87 5.20
N GLN A 57 3.47 -4.18 6.35
CA GLN A 57 2.28 -3.53 6.90
C GLN A 57 1.89 -2.29 6.07
N ALA A 58 2.85 -1.42 5.74
CA ALA A 58 2.59 -0.15 5.05
C ALA A 58 1.85 -0.29 3.69
N PRO A 59 2.16 -1.27 2.82
CA PRO A 59 1.43 -1.41 1.56
C PRO A 59 0.03 -2.00 1.72
N SER A 60 -0.34 -2.57 2.89
CA SER A 60 -1.63 -3.22 3.10
C SER A 60 -2.83 -2.30 2.81
N TYR A 61 -2.73 -1.01 3.14
CA TYR A 61 -3.80 -0.02 2.92
C TYR A 61 -4.17 0.10 1.43
N LYS A 62 -3.17 0.36 0.57
CA LYS A 62 -3.41 0.56 -0.87
C LYS A 62 -3.55 -0.74 -1.65
N ILE A 63 -2.90 -1.82 -1.24
CA ILE A 63 -3.12 -3.15 -1.83
C ILE A 63 -4.54 -3.63 -1.52
N GLY A 64 -4.98 -3.50 -0.28
CA GLY A 64 -6.35 -3.83 0.13
C GLY A 64 -7.39 -3.02 -0.64
N GLN A 65 -7.23 -1.69 -0.71
CA GLN A 65 -8.10 -0.83 -1.52
C GLN A 65 -8.17 -1.31 -2.98
N ARG A 66 -7.02 -1.60 -3.60
CA ARG A 66 -6.97 -2.05 -4.99
C ARG A 66 -7.78 -3.33 -5.20
N VAL A 67 -7.67 -4.30 -4.30
CA VAL A 67 -8.45 -5.55 -4.38
C VAL A 67 -9.95 -5.28 -4.25
N TRP A 68 -10.36 -4.44 -3.29
CA TRP A 68 -11.76 -4.04 -3.14
C TRP A 68 -12.32 -3.34 -4.38
N GLU A 69 -11.56 -2.42 -4.98
CA GLU A 69 -11.94 -1.72 -6.21
C GLU A 69 -12.07 -2.69 -7.39
N GLN A 70 -11.15 -3.66 -7.51
CA GLN A 70 -11.20 -4.70 -8.54
C GLN A 70 -12.44 -5.58 -8.40
N LEU A 71 -12.75 -6.05 -7.20
CA LEU A 71 -13.95 -6.86 -6.92
C LEU A 71 -15.24 -6.10 -7.21
N ARG A 72 -15.29 -4.80 -6.84
CA ARG A 72 -16.45 -3.96 -7.15
C ARG A 72 -16.61 -3.76 -8.65
N ALA A 73 -15.51 -3.53 -9.38
CA ALA A 73 -15.52 -3.33 -10.82
C ALA A 73 -15.91 -4.59 -11.60
N SER A 74 -15.60 -5.78 -11.09
CA SER A 74 -16.01 -7.06 -11.71
C SER A 74 -17.44 -7.48 -11.38
N SER A 75 -18.08 -6.89 -10.36
CA SER A 75 -19.42 -7.27 -9.93
C SER A 75 -20.50 -6.58 -10.76
N ALA A 76 -21.41 -7.39 -11.35
CA ALA A 76 -22.61 -6.88 -12.02
C ALA A 76 -23.71 -6.40 -11.04
N ALA A 77 -23.57 -6.68 -9.75
CA ALA A 77 -24.57 -6.31 -8.76
C ALA A 77 -24.63 -4.79 -8.57
N PRO A 78 -25.81 -4.23 -8.22
CA PRO A 78 -25.92 -2.87 -7.72
C PRO A 78 -24.98 -2.64 -6.54
N ALA A 79 -24.38 -1.45 -6.44
CA ALA A 79 -23.35 -1.17 -5.44
C ALA A 79 -23.80 -1.44 -4.00
N ARG A 80 -25.06 -1.12 -3.68
CA ARG A 80 -25.66 -1.38 -2.37
C ARG A 80 -25.63 -2.87 -2.01
N ASP A 81 -25.99 -3.73 -2.96
CA ASP A 81 -26.10 -5.16 -2.73
C ASP A 81 -24.71 -5.79 -2.61
N PHE A 82 -23.77 -5.39 -3.48
CA PHE A 82 -22.36 -5.77 -3.36
C PHE A 82 -21.78 -5.41 -1.98
N HIS A 83 -21.99 -4.17 -1.51
CA HIS A 83 -21.48 -3.74 -0.21
C HIS A 83 -22.12 -4.51 0.96
N ARG A 84 -23.43 -4.75 0.92
CA ARG A 84 -24.11 -5.54 1.95
C ARG A 84 -23.50 -6.94 2.04
N ASP A 85 -23.38 -7.62 0.91
CA ASP A 85 -22.95 -9.01 0.88
C ASP A 85 -21.48 -9.13 1.26
N ALA A 86 -20.62 -8.22 0.78
CA ALA A 86 -19.21 -8.18 1.13
C ALA A 86 -18.94 -7.86 2.60
N LEU A 87 -19.66 -6.89 3.19
CA LEU A 87 -19.46 -6.51 4.60
C LEU A 87 -20.03 -7.55 5.57
N ALA A 88 -21.07 -8.30 5.18
CA ALA A 88 -21.64 -9.38 6.00
C ALA A 88 -20.64 -10.52 6.26
N LEU A 89 -19.62 -10.67 5.40
CA LEU A 89 -18.54 -11.66 5.55
C LEU A 89 -17.56 -11.32 6.69
N GLY A 90 -17.54 -10.08 7.17
CA GLY A 90 -16.62 -9.62 8.20
C GLY A 90 -15.18 -9.45 7.71
N SER A 91 -14.22 -9.48 8.64
CA SER A 91 -12.80 -9.30 8.33
C SER A 91 -12.18 -10.64 7.91
N LEU A 92 -11.80 -10.72 6.63
CA LEU A 92 -11.21 -11.91 6.03
C LEU A 92 -9.87 -11.58 5.36
N PRO A 93 -8.98 -12.58 5.19
CA PRO A 93 -7.87 -12.45 4.25
C PRO A 93 -8.41 -12.10 2.85
N LEU A 94 -7.69 -11.23 2.11
CA LEU A 94 -8.13 -10.76 0.80
C LEU A 94 -8.40 -11.90 -0.20
N SER A 95 -7.61 -12.97 -0.16
CA SER A 95 -7.83 -14.14 -1.01
C SER A 95 -9.15 -14.85 -0.73
N VAL A 96 -9.57 -14.90 0.53
CA VAL A 96 -10.84 -15.52 0.94
C VAL A 96 -12.01 -14.61 0.56
N LEU A 97 -11.85 -13.29 0.72
CA LEU A 97 -12.83 -12.31 0.26
C LEU A 97 -13.05 -12.40 -1.27
N GLU A 98 -11.96 -12.52 -2.04
CA GLU A 98 -12.02 -12.67 -3.50
C GLU A 98 -12.75 -13.94 -3.91
N GLU A 99 -12.50 -15.06 -3.23
CA GLU A 99 -13.18 -16.33 -3.49
C GLU A 99 -14.67 -16.26 -3.14
N ALA A 100 -15.03 -15.58 -2.05
CA ALA A 100 -16.41 -15.45 -1.61
C ALA A 100 -17.28 -14.51 -2.45
N LEU A 101 -16.67 -13.60 -3.22
CA LEU A 101 -17.38 -12.57 -4.01
C LEU A 101 -17.29 -12.76 -5.54
N ARG A 102 -16.61 -13.81 -6.01
CA ARG A 102 -16.65 -14.26 -7.41
C ARG A 102 -17.94 -15.02 -7.72
#